data_AF-A0A0F2DBK3-F1
#
_entry.id   AF-A0A0F2DBK3-F1
#
_cell.length_a   1.000
_cell.length_b   1.000
_cell.length_c   1.000
_cell.angle_alpha   90.00
_cell.angle_beta   90.00
_cell.angle_gamma   90.00
#
_symmetry.space_group_name_H-M   'P 1'
#
loop_
_entity.id
_entity.type
_entity.pdbx_description
1 polymer ?
#
loop_
_entity_poly.entity_id
_entity_poly.type
_entity_poly.pdbx_seq_one_letter_code
_entity_poly.pdbx_strand_id
1 'polypeptide(L)'
;MFKRNILFKSLVVVLLMRVMIPAEVFATNKEILNSDVNKLRSIDFSKEPSKYEKEILSEYYKKDSERIFNESYGDYIYNVDMVKIRNELENKDISSNYMKESNLNNLDVATFRSSSSLGTYGDILVTYSFSSFGIDVAATGHAAIVHNNSDYTIESFPDGGVRVYNNDWANKSKVYGVRVKGASGSDYTNAASYALTQANSQKPYNWNFFNKGTTDSFYCSQLVWRAWKNQGYEVDRMNLGDWDPVSPAELVGGDGTYVFYKD
;
A
#
# COMPACT_ATOMS: atom_id res chain seq x y z
N MET A 1 10.96 39.16 20.01
CA MET A 1 9.79 38.42 20.53
C MET A 1 9.10 37.73 19.34
N PHE A 2 8.66 36.47 19.48
CA PHE A 2 8.00 35.60 18.47
C PHE A 2 8.86 34.91 17.38
N LYS A 3 9.65 33.89 17.76
CA LYS A 3 10.08 32.78 16.85
C LYS A 3 10.02 31.38 17.49
N ARG A 4 9.34 31.20 18.62
CA ARG A 4 9.20 29.91 19.35
C ARG A 4 7.90 29.13 19.06
N ASN A 5 7.01 29.63 18.18
CA ASN A 5 5.62 29.15 18.10
C ASN A 5 5.30 28.10 17.02
N ILE A 6 6.16 27.83 16.05
CA ILE A 6 5.82 26.92 14.94
C ILE A 6 6.29 25.48 15.22
N LEU A 7 7.54 25.32 15.67
CA LEU A 7 8.09 24.02 16.10
C LEU A 7 7.30 23.40 17.27
N PHE A 8 6.86 24.21 18.23
CA PHE A 8 6.02 23.72 19.33
C PHE A 8 4.62 23.33 18.87
N LYS A 9 4.01 24.04 17.91
CA LYS A 9 2.67 23.67 17.41
C LYS A 9 2.69 22.35 16.63
N SER A 10 3.72 22.10 15.83
CA SER A 10 3.83 20.87 15.04
C SER A 10 4.17 19.65 15.91
N LEU A 11 5.09 19.80 16.88
CA LEU A 11 5.37 18.75 17.87
C LEU A 11 4.17 18.47 18.79
N VAL A 12 3.39 19.50 19.13
CA VAL A 12 2.16 19.36 19.93
C VAL A 12 1.04 18.68 19.14
N VAL A 13 0.91 18.89 17.82
CA VAL A 13 -0.06 18.15 16.99
C VAL A 13 0.31 16.65 16.89
N VAL A 14 1.61 16.33 16.74
CA VAL A 14 2.11 14.94 16.75
C VAL A 14 1.91 14.27 18.11
N LEU A 15 2.13 14.99 19.21
CA LEU A 15 1.85 14.49 20.56
C LEU A 15 0.34 14.33 20.79
N LEU A 16 -0.49 15.28 20.33
CA LEU A 16 -1.93 15.26 20.54
C LEU A 16 -2.63 14.16 19.72
N MET A 17 -2.17 13.84 18.50
CA MET A 17 -2.75 12.73 17.72
C MET A 17 -2.41 11.36 18.30
N ARG A 18 -1.26 11.19 18.97
CA ARG A 18 -0.99 10.00 19.80
C ARG A 18 -1.83 9.95 21.08
N VAL A 19 -2.46 11.07 21.47
CA VAL A 19 -3.21 11.22 22.74
C VAL A 19 -4.73 11.14 22.53
N MET A 20 -5.25 11.13 21.29
CA MET A 20 -6.70 11.05 21.05
C MET A 20 -7.29 9.63 21.07
N ILE A 21 -6.46 8.59 21.22
CA ILE A 21 -6.93 7.24 21.54
C ILE A 21 -6.33 6.89 22.91
N PRO A 22 -7.15 6.63 23.96
CA PRO A 22 -6.65 6.29 25.28
C PRO A 22 -5.68 5.10 25.19
N ALA A 23 -4.59 5.13 25.96
CA ALA A 23 -3.61 4.02 26.01
C ALA A 23 -4.27 2.66 26.31
N GLU A 24 -5.38 2.66 27.05
CA GLU A 24 -6.22 1.50 27.34
C GLU A 24 -6.92 0.95 26.09
N VAL A 25 -7.40 1.81 25.19
CA VAL A 25 -8.00 1.41 23.90
C VAL A 25 -6.92 0.82 22.99
N PHE A 26 -5.71 1.38 22.99
CA PHE A 26 -4.57 0.81 22.26
C PHE A 26 -4.16 -0.57 22.78
N ALA A 27 -4.07 -0.74 24.11
CA ALA A 27 -3.72 -2.02 24.73
C ALA A 27 -4.79 -3.10 24.42
N THR A 28 -6.07 -2.74 24.56
CA THR A 28 -7.20 -3.65 24.27
C THR A 28 -7.22 -4.05 22.79
N ASN A 29 -7.02 -3.10 21.87
CA ASN A 29 -6.95 -3.40 20.43
C ASN A 29 -5.75 -4.29 20.08
N LYS A 30 -4.62 -4.13 20.77
CA LYS A 30 -3.43 -4.96 20.57
C LYS A 30 -3.63 -6.39 21.07
N GLU A 31 -4.31 -6.58 22.20
CA GLU A 31 -4.66 -7.91 22.73
C GLU A 31 -5.67 -8.64 21.83
N ILE A 32 -6.73 -7.95 21.40
CA ILE A 32 -7.71 -8.51 20.45
C ILE A 32 -7.01 -8.90 19.15
N LEU A 33 -6.14 -8.04 18.62
CA LEU A 33 -5.38 -8.32 17.41
C LEU A 33 -4.47 -9.54 17.56
N ASN A 34 -3.71 -9.62 18.67
CA ASN A 34 -2.86 -10.78 18.93
C ASN A 34 -3.70 -12.07 19.02
N SER A 35 -4.90 -12.01 19.59
CA SER A 35 -5.80 -13.16 19.64
C SER A 35 -6.30 -13.59 18.26
N ASP A 36 -6.60 -12.64 17.37
CA ASP A 36 -7.07 -12.94 16.01
C ASP A 36 -5.92 -13.41 15.11
N VAL A 37 -4.73 -12.83 15.22
CA VAL A 37 -3.51 -13.31 14.54
C VAL A 37 -3.15 -14.74 14.98
N ASN A 38 -3.32 -15.07 16.26
CA ASN A 38 -3.08 -16.43 16.74
C ASN A 38 -4.08 -17.44 16.15
N LYS A 39 -5.34 -17.05 15.94
CA LYS A 39 -6.31 -17.90 15.22
C LYS A 39 -5.87 -18.14 13.78
N LEU A 40 -5.39 -17.11 13.08
CA LEU A 40 -4.88 -17.28 11.71
C LEU A 40 -3.73 -18.28 11.64
N ARG A 41 -2.76 -18.18 12.54
CA ARG A 41 -1.59 -19.07 12.57
C ARG A 41 -1.93 -20.54 12.84
N SER A 42 -3.15 -20.84 13.27
CA SER A 42 -3.64 -22.21 13.43
C SER A 42 -4.21 -22.82 12.15
N ILE A 43 -4.46 -22.00 11.12
CA ILE A 43 -4.97 -22.43 9.82
C ILE A 43 -3.81 -22.98 8.97
N ASP A 44 -4.05 -24.12 8.32
CA ASP A 44 -3.09 -24.72 7.39
C ASP A 44 -3.27 -24.15 5.97
N PHE A 45 -2.47 -23.15 5.62
CA PHE A 45 -2.50 -22.49 4.31
C PHE A 45 -1.74 -23.23 3.21
N SER A 46 -1.30 -24.47 3.43
CA SER A 46 -0.81 -25.35 2.36
C SER A 46 -1.95 -25.95 1.53
N LYS A 47 -3.19 -25.84 2.03
CA LYS A 47 -4.41 -26.36 1.39
C LYS A 47 -5.54 -25.35 1.48
N GLU A 48 -6.59 -25.60 0.71
CA GLU A 48 -7.78 -24.76 0.74
C GLU A 48 -8.40 -24.71 2.14
N PRO A 49 -8.66 -23.50 2.70
CA PRO A 49 -9.27 -23.38 4.00
C PRO A 49 -10.72 -23.88 3.94
N SER A 50 -11.15 -24.54 5.01
CA SER A 50 -12.54 -24.95 5.20
C SER A 50 -13.48 -23.76 5.20
N LYS A 51 -14.78 -24.00 5.05
CA LYS A 51 -15.80 -22.94 5.10
C LYS A 51 -15.69 -22.09 6.38
N TYR A 52 -15.46 -22.72 7.53
CA TYR A 52 -15.31 -22.04 8.81
C TYR A 52 -14.02 -21.19 8.88
N GLU A 53 -12.90 -21.72 8.38
CA GLU A 53 -11.65 -20.97 8.31
C GLU A 53 -11.77 -19.77 7.36
N LYS A 54 -12.49 -19.90 6.25
CA LYS A 54 -12.81 -18.79 5.35
C LYS A 54 -13.61 -17.70 6.05
N GLU A 55 -14.56 -18.04 6.92
CA GLU A 55 -15.32 -17.06 7.72
C GLU A 55 -14.39 -16.29 8.68
N ILE A 56 -13.49 -16.99 9.38
CA ILE A 56 -12.46 -16.36 10.25
C ILE A 56 -11.57 -15.41 9.46
N LEU A 57 -11.07 -15.85 8.30
CA LEU A 57 -10.21 -15.04 7.43
C LEU A 57 -10.92 -13.78 6.96
N SER A 58 -12.18 -13.92 6.55
CA SER A 58 -13.01 -12.80 6.09
C SER A 58 -13.13 -11.71 7.16
N GLU A 59 -13.45 -12.11 8.39
CA GLU A 59 -13.57 -11.18 9.52
C GLU A 59 -12.24 -10.51 9.86
N TYR A 60 -11.14 -11.28 9.86
CA TYR A 60 -9.81 -10.74 10.12
C TYR A 60 -9.43 -9.68 9.08
N TYR A 61 -9.45 -10.04 7.79
CA TYR A 61 -8.96 -9.17 6.72
C TYR A 61 -9.81 -7.91 6.56
N LYS A 62 -11.10 -7.97 6.89
CA LYS A 62 -11.96 -6.79 6.98
C LYS A 62 -11.49 -5.82 8.07
N LYS A 63 -11.28 -6.31 9.30
CA LYS A 63 -10.81 -5.48 10.43
C LYS A 63 -9.38 -4.98 10.23
N ASP A 64 -8.52 -5.84 9.67
CA ASP A 64 -7.12 -5.52 9.45
C ASP A 64 -6.97 -4.40 8.41
N SER A 65 -7.75 -4.44 7.33
CA SER A 65 -7.65 -3.43 6.28
C SER A 65 -7.91 -2.01 6.78
N GLU A 66 -8.92 -1.81 7.63
CA GLU A 66 -9.18 -0.50 8.25
C GLU A 66 -8.02 -0.04 9.14
N ARG A 67 -7.44 -0.96 9.91
CA ARG A 67 -6.27 -0.67 10.75
C ARG A 67 -5.07 -0.27 9.91
N ILE A 68 -4.75 -1.06 8.88
CA ILE A 68 -3.61 -0.83 7.99
C ILE A 68 -3.69 0.54 7.32
N PHE A 69 -4.86 0.93 6.80
CA PHE A 69 -5.01 2.24 6.17
C PHE A 69 -4.80 3.38 7.17
N ASN A 70 -5.27 3.24 8.42
CA ASN A 70 -5.07 4.26 9.47
C ASN A 70 -3.60 4.35 9.90
N GLU A 71 -2.92 3.22 10.11
CA GLU A 71 -1.50 3.16 10.43
C GLU A 71 -0.66 3.81 9.33
N SER A 72 -0.92 3.43 8.07
CA SER A 72 -0.18 3.93 6.91
C SER A 72 -0.39 5.42 6.68
N TYR A 73 -1.58 5.94 6.98
CA TYR A 73 -1.81 7.38 6.97
C TYR A 73 -0.98 8.11 8.03
N GLY A 74 -0.93 7.57 9.25
CA GLY A 74 -0.10 8.11 10.33
C GLY A 74 1.39 8.15 9.96
N ASP A 75 1.91 7.05 9.42
CA ASP A 75 3.31 6.95 8.96
C ASP A 75 3.60 7.93 7.82
N TYR A 76 2.68 8.09 6.87
CA TYR A 76 2.82 9.05 5.78
C TYR A 76 2.93 10.49 6.31
N ILE A 77 2.03 10.91 7.20
CA ILE A 77 2.07 12.26 7.79
C ILE A 77 3.37 12.47 8.58
N TYR A 78 3.79 11.48 9.38
CA TYR A 78 5.05 11.55 10.11
C TYR A 78 6.24 11.77 9.17
N ASN A 79 6.34 10.99 8.10
CA ASN A 79 7.44 11.10 7.14
C ASN A 79 7.44 12.44 6.40
N VAL A 80 6.27 12.93 5.98
CA VAL A 80 6.13 14.25 5.34
C VAL A 80 6.60 15.36 6.28
N ASP A 81 6.21 15.33 7.55
CA ASP A 81 6.61 16.35 8.52
C ASP A 81 8.09 16.26 8.88
N MET A 82 8.66 15.05 8.99
CA MET A 82 10.10 14.87 9.21
C MET A 82 10.94 15.41 8.04
N VAL A 83 10.47 15.26 6.80
CA VAL A 83 11.13 15.87 5.62
C VAL A 83 11.08 17.40 5.70
N LYS A 84 9.92 17.99 6.04
CA LYS A 84 9.80 19.45 6.23
C LYS A 84 10.76 19.95 7.31
N ILE A 85 10.81 19.28 8.46
CA ILE A 85 11.70 19.64 9.56
C ILE A 85 13.16 19.55 9.12
N ARG A 86 13.56 18.47 8.42
CA ARG A 86 14.94 18.34 7.90
C ARG A 86 15.29 19.50 6.98
N ASN A 87 14.42 19.83 6.03
CA ASN A 87 14.64 20.94 5.10
C ASN A 87 14.72 22.30 5.84
N GLU A 88 13.92 22.50 6.88
CA GLU A 88 14.01 23.72 7.71
C GLU A 88 15.30 23.80 8.53
N LEU A 89 15.87 22.67 8.97
CA LEU A 89 17.15 22.61 9.67
C LEU A 89 18.31 22.86 8.69
N GLU A 90 18.33 22.19 7.54
CA GLU A 90 19.33 22.41 6.49
C GLU A 90 19.33 23.87 6.02
N ASN A 91 18.16 24.48 5.81
CA ASN A 91 18.05 25.90 5.44
C ASN A 91 18.52 26.87 6.54
N LYS A 92 18.52 26.47 7.81
CA LYS A 92 19.11 27.27 8.90
C LYS A 92 20.63 27.14 8.96
N ASP A 93 21.16 25.96 8.64
CA ASP A 93 22.60 25.70 8.59
C ASP A 93 23.27 26.31 7.32
N ILE A 94 22.51 26.50 6.24
CA ILE A 94 22.99 27.15 4.99
C ILE A 94 23.34 28.65 5.16
N SER A 95 23.02 29.29 6.30
CA SER A 95 23.59 30.62 6.62
C SER A 95 25.09 30.59 6.97
N SER A 96 25.71 29.41 7.11
CA SER A 96 27.15 29.27 7.27
C SER A 96 27.71 28.12 6.42
N ASN A 97 28.33 28.49 5.29
CA ASN A 97 29.32 27.72 4.53
C ASN A 97 28.86 26.54 3.65
N TYR A 98 29.13 26.75 2.35
CA TYR A 98 29.48 25.80 1.28
C TYR A 98 28.45 24.77 0.80
N MET A 99 28.25 24.84 -0.53
CA MET A 99 27.50 23.90 -1.35
C MET A 99 28.04 22.47 -1.19
N LYS A 100 27.13 21.54 -0.90
CA LYS A 100 27.34 20.11 -1.15
C LYS A 100 26.00 19.52 -1.59
N GLU A 101 26.03 18.83 -2.73
CA GLU A 101 24.91 18.12 -3.35
C GLU A 101 24.01 17.42 -2.33
N SER A 102 22.77 17.90 -2.19
CA SER A 102 21.67 17.12 -1.64
C SER A 102 20.61 16.92 -2.74
N ASN A 103 20.72 15.80 -3.45
CA ASN A 103 19.67 15.24 -4.32
C ASN A 103 18.49 14.70 -3.49
N LEU A 104 17.95 15.53 -2.60
CA LEU A 104 16.75 15.26 -1.81
C LEU A 104 15.76 16.45 -1.80
N ASN A 105 16.07 17.50 -2.57
CA ASN A 105 15.32 18.75 -2.59
C ASN A 105 14.28 18.76 -3.70
N ASN A 106 13.32 17.85 -3.59
CA ASN A 106 11.94 17.96 -4.07
C ASN A 106 11.25 16.66 -3.65
N LEU A 107 10.47 16.71 -2.57
CA LEU A 107 9.46 15.69 -2.32
C LEU A 107 8.43 15.84 -3.45
N ASP A 108 8.70 15.12 -4.53
CA ASP A 108 8.23 15.30 -5.90
C ASP A 108 6.73 14.93 -6.08
N VAL A 109 5.86 15.34 -5.15
CA VAL A 109 4.40 15.18 -5.27
C VAL A 109 3.89 15.76 -6.61
N ALA A 110 4.56 16.78 -7.15
CA ALA A 110 4.29 17.37 -8.45
C ALA A 110 4.92 16.60 -9.64
N THR A 111 6.04 15.90 -9.46
CA THR A 111 6.72 15.15 -10.55
C THR A 111 6.14 13.74 -10.70
N PHE A 112 5.47 13.20 -9.67
CA PHE A 112 4.74 11.93 -9.72
C PHE A 112 3.27 12.05 -10.14
N ARG A 113 2.79 13.28 -10.42
CA ARG A 113 1.45 13.56 -10.93
C ARG A 113 1.56 14.32 -12.25
N SER A 114 1.24 13.65 -13.35
CA SER A 114 0.78 14.38 -14.54
C SER A 114 -0.68 14.79 -14.31
N SER A 115 -1.29 15.58 -15.20
CA SER A 115 -2.66 16.06 -15.03
C SER A 115 -3.71 14.95 -14.84
N SER A 116 -3.39 13.69 -15.16
CA SER A 116 -4.27 12.53 -14.96
C SER A 116 -3.59 11.29 -14.36
N SER A 117 -2.28 11.13 -14.52
CA SER A 117 -1.56 9.89 -14.17
C SER A 117 -0.82 10.02 -12.84
N LEU A 118 -0.81 8.93 -12.07
CA LEU A 118 -0.15 8.85 -10.77
C LEU A 118 0.94 7.77 -10.77
N GLY A 119 2.11 8.11 -10.24
CA GLY A 119 3.23 7.17 -10.06
C GLY A 119 4.05 6.92 -11.33
N THR A 120 5.10 6.12 -11.17
CA THR A 120 5.96 5.64 -12.26
C THR A 120 5.95 4.12 -12.31
N TYR A 121 6.50 3.54 -13.39
CA TYR A 121 6.60 2.10 -13.62
C TYR A 121 6.84 1.28 -12.34
N GLY A 122 6.04 0.23 -12.17
CA GLY A 122 6.10 -0.68 -11.02
C GLY A 122 5.53 -0.13 -9.72
N ASP A 123 5.30 1.19 -9.58
CA ASP A 123 4.63 1.74 -8.40
C ASP A 123 3.28 1.05 -8.20
N ILE A 124 2.93 0.84 -6.93
CA ILE A 124 1.67 0.22 -6.53
C ILE A 124 0.66 1.33 -6.24
N LEU A 125 -0.53 1.25 -6.82
CA LEU A 125 -1.62 2.18 -6.54
C LEU A 125 -2.76 1.44 -5.84
N VAL A 126 -3.26 2.00 -4.75
CA VAL A 126 -4.35 1.40 -3.96
C VAL A 126 -5.43 2.42 -3.69
N THR A 127 -6.68 2.10 -4.02
CA THR A 127 -7.84 2.85 -3.53
C THR A 127 -8.36 2.20 -2.27
N TYR A 128 -8.95 2.96 -1.35
CA TYR A 128 -9.60 2.44 -0.14
C TYR A 128 -11.10 2.78 -0.09
N SER A 129 -11.74 2.93 -1.26
CA SER A 129 -13.17 3.24 -1.33
C SER A 129 -14.05 1.98 -1.32
N PHE A 130 -15.02 1.97 -0.42
CA PHE A 130 -16.12 1.03 -0.37
C PHE A 130 -17.20 1.43 -1.38
N SER A 131 -17.19 0.83 -2.57
CA SER A 131 -18.42 0.68 -3.36
C SER A 131 -18.19 -0.19 -4.59
N SER A 132 -19.05 -1.19 -4.72
CA SER A 132 -19.28 -2.07 -5.87
C SER A 132 -18.50 -3.39 -5.86
N PHE A 133 -19.27 -4.44 -5.56
CA PHE A 133 -19.28 -5.80 -6.14
C PHE A 133 -19.68 -6.89 -5.14
N GLY A 134 -19.95 -6.56 -3.87
CA GLY A 134 -20.69 -7.45 -2.97
C GLY A 134 -19.97 -8.74 -2.57
N ILE A 135 -18.63 -8.75 -2.56
CA ILE A 135 -17.84 -9.91 -2.15
C ILE A 135 -17.07 -9.60 -0.87
N ASP A 136 -17.58 -10.13 0.24
CA ASP A 136 -17.22 -9.79 1.63
C ASP A 136 -15.77 -10.08 2.07
N VAL A 137 -14.93 -10.67 1.21
CA VAL A 137 -13.56 -11.09 1.57
C VAL A 137 -12.46 -10.27 0.88
N ALA A 138 -12.85 -9.42 -0.08
CA ALA A 138 -11.94 -8.56 -0.86
C ALA A 138 -12.32 -7.06 -0.80
N ALA A 139 -13.30 -6.70 0.03
CA ALA A 139 -14.07 -5.48 -0.11
C ALA A 139 -13.54 -4.26 0.67
N THR A 140 -12.26 -3.92 0.51
CA THR A 140 -11.77 -2.59 0.95
C THR A 140 -10.77 -2.03 -0.06
N GLY A 141 -11.20 -1.84 -1.31
CA GLY A 141 -10.41 -1.12 -2.31
C GLY A 141 -10.14 -1.86 -3.60
N HIS A 142 -9.24 -1.27 -4.38
CA HIS A 142 -8.72 -1.81 -5.63
C HIS A 142 -7.23 -1.54 -5.70
N ALA A 143 -6.47 -2.44 -6.33
CA ALA A 143 -5.02 -2.33 -6.47
C ALA A 143 -4.59 -2.44 -7.93
N ALA A 144 -3.61 -1.62 -8.30
CA ALA A 144 -2.99 -1.59 -9.62
C ALA A 144 -1.47 -1.54 -9.51
N ILE A 145 -0.81 -1.94 -10.60
CA ILE A 145 0.63 -1.68 -10.81
C ILE A 145 0.80 -0.77 -12.02
N VAL A 146 1.62 0.28 -11.88
CA VAL A 146 1.88 1.24 -12.95
C VAL A 146 2.70 0.55 -14.05
N HIS A 147 2.27 0.75 -15.30
CA HIS A 147 2.92 0.17 -16.47
C HIS A 147 4.28 0.86 -16.75
N ASN A 148 5.15 0.23 -17.54
CA ASN A 148 6.45 0.81 -17.95
C ASN A 148 6.33 2.16 -18.68
N ASN A 149 5.19 2.37 -19.34
CA ASN A 149 4.69 3.68 -19.72
C ASN A 149 3.67 4.12 -18.66
N SER A 150 4.01 5.17 -17.89
CA SER A 150 3.23 5.69 -16.77
C SER A 150 1.85 6.25 -17.14
N ASP A 151 1.56 6.44 -18.43
CA ASP A 151 0.21 6.78 -18.91
C ASP A 151 -0.79 5.62 -18.72
N TYR A 152 -0.31 4.44 -18.34
CA TYR A 152 -1.11 3.24 -18.18
C TYR A 152 -0.87 2.53 -16.85
N THR A 153 -1.84 1.70 -16.47
CA THR A 153 -1.80 0.77 -15.35
C THR A 153 -2.15 -0.63 -15.85
N ILE A 154 -1.68 -1.65 -15.12
CA ILE A 154 -2.15 -3.02 -15.30
C ILE A 154 -3.01 -3.39 -14.08
N GLU A 155 -4.24 -3.77 -14.33
CA GLU A 155 -5.27 -3.98 -13.31
C GLU A 155 -6.03 -5.28 -13.61
N SER A 156 -6.58 -5.92 -12.57
CA SER A 156 -7.48 -7.06 -12.73
C SER A 156 -8.86 -6.74 -12.22
N PHE A 157 -9.86 -6.77 -13.11
CA PHE A 157 -11.25 -6.50 -12.77
C PHE A 157 -12.14 -7.74 -12.96
N PRO A 158 -13.24 -7.86 -12.20
CA PRO A 158 -14.24 -8.92 -12.42
C PRO A 158 -14.72 -9.01 -13.87
N ASP A 159 -14.86 -7.85 -14.52
CA ASP A 159 -15.21 -7.72 -15.93
C ASP A 159 -13.95 -7.74 -16.80
N GLY A 160 -13.47 -8.94 -17.10
CA GLY A 160 -12.40 -9.17 -18.08
C GLY A 160 -11.09 -9.74 -17.52
N GLY A 161 -10.84 -9.66 -16.21
CA GLY A 161 -9.57 -10.08 -15.62
C GLY A 161 -8.45 -9.08 -15.87
N VAL A 162 -7.23 -9.57 -16.10
CA VAL A 162 -6.04 -8.73 -16.18
C VAL A 162 -5.98 -7.97 -17.50
N ARG A 163 -6.00 -6.64 -17.48
CA ARG A 163 -5.95 -5.76 -18.66
C ARG A 163 -5.10 -4.51 -18.40
N VAL A 164 -4.77 -3.82 -19.49
CA VAL A 164 -4.12 -2.50 -19.46
C VAL A 164 -5.19 -1.41 -19.50
N TYR A 165 -5.08 -0.41 -18.63
CA TYR A 165 -6.00 0.71 -18.52
C TYR A 165 -5.23 2.04 -18.56
N ASN A 166 -5.92 3.12 -18.90
CA ASN A 166 -5.35 4.46 -18.77
C ASN A 166 -5.09 4.77 -17.29
N ASN A 167 -3.93 5.34 -16.99
CA ASN A 167 -3.62 5.83 -15.66
C ASN A 167 -4.36 7.16 -15.43
N ASP A 168 -5.57 7.05 -14.88
CA ASP A 168 -6.43 8.15 -14.42
C ASP A 168 -6.42 8.29 -12.89
N TRP A 169 -5.49 7.61 -12.22
CA TRP A 169 -5.47 7.46 -10.76
C TRP A 169 -5.23 8.77 -10.01
N ALA A 170 -4.62 9.77 -10.64
CA ALA A 170 -4.45 11.08 -10.01
C ALA A 170 -5.77 11.84 -9.82
N ASN A 171 -6.84 11.42 -10.52
CA ASN A 171 -8.18 12.01 -10.43
C ASN A 171 -9.10 11.26 -9.46
N LYS A 172 -8.66 10.11 -8.93
CA LYS A 172 -9.43 9.32 -7.98
C LYS A 172 -9.25 9.86 -6.57
N SER A 173 -10.30 9.76 -5.75
CA SER A 173 -10.21 10.06 -4.31
C SER A 173 -9.85 8.82 -3.52
N LYS A 174 -9.32 9.01 -2.30
CA LYS A 174 -8.98 7.92 -1.39
C LYS A 174 -7.93 6.96 -2.00
N VAL A 175 -6.83 7.54 -2.46
CA VAL A 175 -5.74 6.81 -3.14
C VAL A 175 -4.47 6.85 -2.32
N TYR A 176 -3.78 5.72 -2.27
CA TYR A 176 -2.38 5.58 -1.87
C TYR A 176 -1.52 5.28 -3.10
N GLY A 177 -0.41 6.00 -3.23
CA GLY A 177 0.72 5.59 -4.07
C GLY A 177 1.80 4.98 -3.17
N VAL A 178 2.25 3.79 -3.54
CA VAL A 178 3.11 2.93 -2.72
C VAL A 178 4.33 2.46 -3.50
N ARG A 179 5.47 2.39 -2.81
CA ARG A 179 6.75 1.89 -3.30
C ARG A 179 7.28 0.75 -2.45
N VAL A 180 8.05 -0.13 -3.09
CA VAL A 180 8.70 -1.27 -2.46
C VAL A 180 10.07 -0.85 -1.93
N LYS A 181 10.33 -1.17 -0.66
CA LYS A 181 11.57 -0.86 0.04
C LYS A 181 12.71 -1.73 -0.49
N GLY A 182 13.87 -1.13 -0.74
CA GLY A 182 15.07 -1.86 -1.19
C GLY A 182 15.05 -2.28 -2.66
N ALA A 183 13.94 -2.10 -3.38
CA ALA A 183 13.82 -2.41 -4.79
C ALA A 183 14.62 -1.46 -5.69
N SER A 184 15.33 -2.03 -6.66
CA SER A 184 16.07 -1.31 -7.70
C SER A 184 15.15 -0.93 -8.86
N GLY A 185 15.55 0.04 -9.69
CA GLY A 185 14.76 0.41 -10.87
C GLY A 185 14.45 -0.77 -11.80
N SER A 186 15.39 -1.72 -11.96
CA SER A 186 15.12 -2.95 -12.73
C SER A 186 14.04 -3.82 -12.11
N ASP A 187 13.93 -3.88 -10.78
CA ASP A 187 12.88 -4.65 -10.10
C ASP A 187 11.50 -4.06 -10.39
N TYR A 188 11.38 -2.73 -10.35
CA TYR A 188 10.15 -2.01 -10.73
C TYR A 188 9.75 -2.28 -12.18
N THR A 189 10.71 -2.17 -13.12
CA THR A 189 10.46 -2.47 -14.54
C THR A 189 10.05 -3.92 -14.76
N ASN A 190 10.69 -4.86 -14.06
CA ASN A 190 10.39 -6.29 -14.17
C ASN A 190 9.01 -6.62 -13.58
N ALA A 191 8.63 -6.02 -12.45
CA ALA A 191 7.31 -6.19 -11.85
C ALA A 191 6.20 -5.71 -12.80
N ALA A 192 6.34 -4.50 -13.36
CA ALA A 192 5.41 -3.99 -14.37
C ALA A 192 5.35 -4.88 -15.62
N SER A 193 6.49 -5.38 -16.09
CA SER A 193 6.57 -6.27 -17.26
C SER A 193 5.92 -7.63 -17.01
N TYR A 194 6.04 -8.17 -15.79
CA TYR A 194 5.35 -9.40 -15.40
C TYR A 194 3.83 -9.22 -15.49
N ALA A 195 3.31 -8.14 -14.91
CA ALA A 195 1.88 -7.84 -14.94
C ALA A 195 1.38 -7.63 -16.39
N LEU A 196 2.14 -6.90 -17.21
CA LEU A 196 1.85 -6.74 -18.63
C LEU A 196 1.77 -8.08 -19.37
N THR A 197 2.66 -9.03 -19.05
CA THR A 197 2.61 -10.39 -19.63
C THR A 197 1.30 -11.11 -19.30
N GLN A 198 0.78 -10.91 -18.07
CA GLN A 198 -0.52 -11.47 -17.67
C GLN A 198 -1.68 -10.79 -18.42
N ALA A 199 -1.58 -9.48 -18.64
CA ALA A 199 -2.56 -8.72 -19.43
C ALA A 199 -2.59 -9.16 -20.91
N ASN A 200 -1.41 -9.32 -21.52
CA ASN A 200 -1.26 -9.80 -22.90
C ASN A 200 -1.80 -11.23 -23.07
N SER A 201 -1.68 -12.05 -22.03
CA SER A 201 -2.25 -13.39 -21.97
C SER A 201 -3.74 -13.40 -21.62
N GLN A 202 -4.35 -12.22 -21.42
CA GLN A 202 -5.75 -12.03 -21.06
C GLN A 202 -6.20 -12.87 -19.86
N LYS A 203 -5.33 -13.03 -18.86
CA LYS A 203 -5.60 -13.87 -17.69
C LYS A 203 -6.95 -13.51 -17.04
N PRO A 204 -7.84 -14.47 -16.79
CA PRO A 204 -9.16 -14.21 -16.23
C PRO A 204 -9.09 -13.71 -14.78
N TYR A 205 -10.22 -13.16 -14.30
CA TYR A 205 -10.36 -12.76 -12.91
C TYR A 205 -10.42 -13.97 -11.97
N ASN A 206 -9.70 -13.91 -10.85
CA ASN A 206 -9.77 -14.95 -9.82
C ASN A 206 -10.90 -14.65 -8.83
N TRP A 207 -11.95 -15.48 -8.85
CA TRP A 207 -13.08 -15.37 -7.92
C TRP A 207 -12.81 -16.07 -6.57
N ASN A 208 -11.75 -16.88 -6.47
CA ASN A 208 -11.34 -17.49 -5.21
C ASN A 208 -10.24 -16.65 -4.55
N PHE A 209 -10.65 -15.66 -3.75
CA PHE A 209 -9.75 -14.72 -3.09
C PHE A 209 -8.74 -15.37 -2.14
N PHE A 210 -9.06 -16.54 -1.61
CA PHE A 210 -8.17 -17.29 -0.73
C PHE A 210 -7.03 -17.97 -1.51
N ASN A 211 -7.24 -18.32 -2.78
CA ASN A 211 -6.18 -18.92 -3.59
C ASN A 211 -5.29 -17.84 -4.21
N LYS A 212 -4.40 -17.19 -3.45
CA LYS A 212 -3.41 -16.25 -4.01
C LYS A 212 -2.30 -16.97 -4.79
N GLY A 213 -2.09 -18.25 -4.49
CA GLY A 213 -1.08 -19.13 -5.08
C GLY A 213 -1.23 -19.35 -6.58
N THR A 214 -2.47 -19.39 -7.09
CA THR A 214 -2.70 -19.63 -8.52
C THR A 214 -2.04 -18.58 -9.43
N THR A 215 -1.68 -19.00 -10.64
CA THR A 215 -1.17 -18.13 -11.73
C THR A 215 -2.05 -18.19 -12.98
N ASP A 216 -3.18 -18.91 -12.90
CA ASP A 216 -4.11 -19.07 -14.01
C ASP A 216 -5.13 -17.93 -14.08
N SER A 217 -5.38 -17.28 -12.95
CA SER A 217 -6.29 -16.15 -12.81
C SER A 217 -5.78 -15.23 -11.70
N PHE A 218 -6.17 -13.96 -11.73
CA PHE A 218 -5.75 -12.98 -10.72
C PHE A 218 -6.91 -12.10 -10.27
N TYR A 219 -7.04 -11.86 -8.96
CA TYR A 219 -7.74 -10.66 -8.48
C TYR A 219 -6.76 -9.48 -8.37
N CYS A 220 -7.28 -8.27 -8.16
CA CYS A 220 -6.50 -7.02 -8.28
C CYS A 220 -5.21 -7.02 -7.44
N SER A 221 -5.31 -7.21 -6.13
CA SER A 221 -4.16 -7.25 -5.22
C SER A 221 -3.26 -8.48 -5.41
N GLN A 222 -3.82 -9.64 -5.80
CA GLN A 222 -3.04 -10.83 -6.14
C GLN A 222 -2.06 -10.58 -7.29
N LEU A 223 -2.53 -9.90 -8.34
CA LEU A 223 -1.71 -9.56 -9.50
C LEU A 223 -0.49 -8.74 -9.06
N VAL A 224 -0.73 -7.69 -8.27
CA VAL A 224 0.31 -6.77 -7.79
C VAL A 224 1.29 -7.50 -6.87
N TRP A 225 0.78 -8.26 -5.90
CA TRP A 225 1.61 -9.09 -5.01
C TRP A 225 2.48 -10.06 -5.81
N ARG A 226 1.89 -10.80 -6.75
CA ARG A 226 2.63 -11.78 -7.56
C ARG A 226 3.70 -11.13 -8.42
N ALA A 227 3.42 -9.95 -8.98
CA ALA A 227 4.38 -9.19 -9.77
C ALA A 227 5.64 -8.86 -8.97
N TRP A 228 5.49 -8.48 -7.70
CA TRP A 228 6.60 -8.15 -6.81
C TRP A 228 7.26 -9.38 -6.17
N LYS A 229 6.48 -10.41 -5.82
CA LYS A 229 7.01 -11.68 -5.33
C LYS A 229 7.96 -12.32 -6.32
N ASN A 230 7.66 -12.24 -7.62
CA ASN A 230 8.55 -12.74 -8.66
C ASN A 230 9.88 -11.99 -8.77
N GLN A 231 9.99 -10.79 -8.19
CA GLN A 231 11.23 -10.03 -8.08
C GLN A 231 11.93 -10.22 -6.72
N GLY A 232 11.42 -11.12 -5.87
CA GLY A 232 12.01 -11.41 -4.56
C GLY A 232 11.57 -10.47 -3.44
N TYR A 233 10.50 -9.70 -3.63
CA TYR A 233 9.97 -8.79 -2.61
C TYR A 233 8.63 -9.28 -2.08
N GLU A 234 8.55 -9.46 -0.76
CA GLU A 234 7.29 -9.73 -0.06
C GLU A 234 6.66 -8.38 0.31
N VAL A 235 5.51 -8.10 -0.29
CA VAL A 235 4.77 -6.83 -0.14
C VAL A 235 3.47 -7.00 0.63
N ASP A 236 3.07 -8.23 0.95
CA ASP A 236 2.01 -8.54 1.92
C ASP A 236 2.56 -8.57 3.36
N ARG A 237 1.67 -8.44 4.35
CA ARG A 237 2.09 -8.26 5.75
C ARG A 237 2.28 -9.58 6.51
N MET A 238 1.59 -10.65 6.10
CA MET A 238 1.54 -11.90 6.86
C MET A 238 2.18 -13.09 6.14
N ASN A 239 2.05 -13.19 4.82
CA ASN A 239 2.57 -14.27 3.97
C ASN A 239 2.46 -15.67 4.60
N LEU A 240 1.22 -16.13 4.82
CA LEU A 240 0.96 -17.39 5.53
C LEU A 240 0.94 -18.62 4.61
N GLY A 241 0.95 -18.44 3.29
CA GLY A 241 0.98 -19.53 2.31
C GLY A 241 0.22 -19.19 1.03
N ASP A 242 0.07 -20.17 0.13
CA ASP A 242 -0.61 -19.99 -1.16
C ASP A 242 -2.14 -19.80 -1.03
N TRP A 243 -2.70 -20.24 0.11
CA TRP A 243 -4.13 -20.14 0.41
C TRP A 243 -4.49 -18.99 1.36
N ASP A 244 -3.50 -18.18 1.69
CA ASP A 244 -3.68 -16.93 2.43
C ASP A 244 -4.09 -15.84 1.43
N PRO A 245 -5.19 -15.09 1.60
CA PRO A 245 -5.52 -14.02 0.67
C PRO A 245 -4.46 -12.89 0.75
N VAL A 246 -4.48 -11.98 -0.22
CA VAL A 246 -3.77 -10.70 -0.12
C VAL A 246 -4.74 -9.56 -0.37
N SER A 247 -5.04 -8.74 0.65
CA SER A 247 -5.97 -7.62 0.47
C SER A 247 -5.28 -6.41 -0.18
N PRO A 248 -6.01 -5.48 -0.83
CA PRO A 248 -5.41 -4.22 -1.29
C PRO A 248 -4.75 -3.44 -0.15
N ALA A 249 -5.30 -3.51 1.07
CA ALA A 249 -4.77 -2.81 2.22
C ALA A 249 -3.38 -3.33 2.62
N GLU A 250 -3.14 -4.64 2.54
CA GLU A 250 -1.83 -5.22 2.89
C GLU A 250 -0.68 -4.68 2.07
N LEU A 251 -0.94 -4.25 0.84
CA LEU A 251 0.07 -3.64 -0.01
C LEU A 251 0.49 -2.26 0.50
N VAL A 252 -0.31 -1.61 1.36
CA VAL A 252 -0.07 -0.27 1.87
C VAL A 252 0.72 -0.31 3.18
N GLY A 253 1.98 0.12 3.11
CA GLY A 253 2.87 0.22 4.26
C GLY A 253 3.28 -1.12 4.87
N GLY A 254 3.93 -1.09 6.03
CA GLY A 254 4.54 -2.27 6.67
C GLY A 254 6.03 -2.41 6.35
N ASP A 255 6.59 -3.60 6.53
CA ASP A 255 8.05 -3.80 6.42
C ASP A 255 8.56 -3.81 4.97
N GLY A 256 7.72 -4.23 4.01
CA GLY A 256 8.09 -4.35 2.59
C GLY A 256 7.83 -3.10 1.74
N THR A 257 6.92 -2.21 2.16
CA THR A 257 6.50 -1.05 1.34
C THR A 257 6.45 0.25 2.13
N TYR A 258 6.37 1.39 1.43
CA TYR A 258 6.12 2.70 2.01
C TYR A 258 5.22 3.55 1.10
N VAL A 259 4.43 4.43 1.73
CA VAL A 259 3.56 5.36 1.02
C VAL A 259 4.35 6.59 0.58
N PHE A 260 4.31 6.91 -0.72
CA PHE A 260 4.87 8.15 -1.27
C PHE A 260 3.80 9.20 -1.59
N TYR A 261 2.55 8.76 -1.75
CA TYR A 261 1.43 9.62 -2.12
C TYR A 261 0.15 9.23 -1.38
N LYS A 262 -0.63 10.24 -0.98
CA LYS A 262 -1.95 10.08 -0.40
C LYS A 262 -2.87 11.23 -0.79
N ASP A 263 -4.03 10.89 -1.35
CA ASP A 263 -5.21 11.77 -1.51
C ASP A 263 -6.17 11.64 -0.33
#